data_AF-A0A344WEW9-F1
#
_entry.id   AF-A0A344WEW9-F1
#
_cell.length_a   1.000
_cell.length_b   1.000
_cell.length_c   1.000
_cell.angle_alpha   90.00
_cell.angle_beta   90.00
_cell.angle_gamma   90.00
#
_symmetry.space_group_name_H-M   'P 1'
#
loop_
_entity.id
_entity.type
_entity.pdbx_description
1 polymer ?
#
loop_
_entity_poly.entity_id
_entity_poly.type
_entity_poly.pdbx_seq_one_letter_code
_entity_poly.pdbx_strand_id
1 'polypeptide(L)'
;MAAMPTGTLASPLVTDMTDSEQPGLTVEGEGVAGPSAGLSPPTLQAEILNVVDDLAASKQGLGYDLSSFYTEPLMYGASTLAGKGSPKTMCVGAVTEIMIRAINRWAEQNPDIDVYGQLPASKWQGGSLQSLRPWLFVWKLEKEIPSYKRAYGAGTHDALILFGMGQGVKFSDAAPGDFVNFSRNNGSGHAAVFLSYLKADFEETETFGPDVMGFKYFSAQGSGEAGLDYRYAYFDGYCPARRPAPTRRDCGVLKSDNAATFSMARLYAPSHWRTGDTRYFLEEVFEKGRSFEEINAERYAGEPKALGNRTIQQIIPYITQLVSEPAVNFSGETTD
;
A
#
# COMPACT_ATOMS: atom_id res chain seq x y z
N MET A 1 10.98 69.22 8.65
CA MET A 1 10.36 69.43 9.97
C MET A 1 9.61 68.15 10.31
N ALA A 2 9.79 67.40 11.40
CA ALA A 2 10.77 67.30 12.50
C ALA A 2 10.56 65.85 13.04
N ALA A 3 11.62 65.05 13.15
CA ALA A 3 12.29 64.63 14.40
C ALA A 3 11.58 63.53 15.22
N MET A 4 12.35 62.47 15.48
CA MET A 4 12.08 61.36 16.43
C MET A 4 12.00 61.83 17.89
N PRO A 5 11.73 60.91 18.83
CA PRO A 5 12.65 60.81 19.96
C PRO A 5 13.06 59.39 20.36
N THR A 6 14.27 59.37 20.92
CA THR A 6 15.03 58.34 21.64
C THR A 6 14.59 58.21 23.10
N GLY A 7 14.98 57.11 23.76
CA GLY A 7 14.93 57.00 25.23
C GLY A 7 15.48 55.67 25.74
N THR A 8 16.64 55.71 26.40
CA THR A 8 17.44 54.58 26.92
C THR A 8 17.55 54.68 28.46
N LEU A 9 17.91 53.55 29.09
CA LEU A 9 18.58 53.34 30.40
C LEU A 9 17.71 53.31 31.68
N ALA A 10 17.73 52.18 32.41
CA ALA A 10 18.71 51.92 33.49
C ALA A 10 18.27 50.75 34.40
N SER A 11 19.20 49.83 34.70
CA SER A 11 19.15 48.91 35.84
C SER A 11 19.41 49.63 37.18
N PRO A 12 19.22 48.95 38.33
CA PRO A 12 20.41 48.47 39.02
C PRO A 12 20.30 47.09 39.70
N LEU A 13 21.49 46.56 39.97
CA LEU A 13 21.90 45.46 40.85
C LEU A 13 21.22 45.46 42.25
N VAL A 14 21.27 44.31 42.94
CA VAL A 14 21.98 44.12 44.23
C VAL A 14 21.90 42.66 44.76
N THR A 15 23.11 42.10 44.95
CA THR A 15 23.66 41.09 45.90
C THR A 15 22.96 39.76 46.24
N ASP A 16 23.61 38.67 45.79
CA ASP A 16 24.57 37.82 46.54
C ASP A 16 24.21 37.37 47.97
N MET A 17 24.08 36.05 48.18
CA MET A 17 24.57 35.36 49.38
C MET A 17 24.87 33.88 49.07
N THR A 18 26.11 33.54 49.43
CA THR A 18 26.79 32.25 49.64
C THR A 18 25.95 31.13 50.24
N ASP A 19 26.22 29.87 49.83
CA ASP A 19 26.81 28.89 50.76
C ASP A 19 27.39 27.67 50.05
N SER A 20 28.51 27.22 50.61
CA SER A 20 29.33 26.07 50.23
C SER A 20 28.82 24.78 50.87
N GLU A 21 28.86 23.64 50.16
CA GLU A 21 29.21 22.34 50.76
C GLU A 21 29.40 21.21 49.71
N GLN A 22 30.66 20.73 49.64
CA GLN A 22 31.18 19.36 49.43
C GLN A 22 30.78 18.41 48.27
N PRO A 23 31.71 17.48 47.89
CA PRO A 23 31.67 16.77 46.62
C PRO A 23 30.99 15.39 46.73
N GLY A 24 29.93 15.19 45.95
CA GLY A 24 29.31 13.89 45.73
C GLY A 24 29.77 13.28 44.42
N LEU A 25 30.52 12.19 44.52
CA LEU A 25 30.90 11.32 43.42
C LEU A 25 29.64 10.67 42.82
N THR A 26 29.06 11.26 41.77
CA THR A 26 27.99 10.62 41.00
C THR A 26 28.63 9.77 39.90
N VAL A 27 28.46 8.46 40.03
CA VAL A 27 28.68 7.49 38.96
C VAL A 27 27.78 7.89 37.79
N GLU A 28 28.39 8.31 36.68
CA GLU A 28 27.68 8.53 35.42
C GLU A 28 27.10 7.20 34.97
N GLY A 29 25.80 7.02 35.21
CA GLY A 29 25.03 5.97 34.56
C GLY A 29 24.97 6.28 33.08
N GLU A 30 25.52 5.38 32.25
CA GLU A 30 25.28 5.35 30.82
C GLU A 30 23.78 5.41 30.58
N GLY A 31 23.30 6.60 30.20
CA GLY A 31 21.93 6.80 29.78
C GLY A 31 21.70 5.95 28.54
N VAL A 32 20.95 4.87 28.70
CA VAL A 32 20.43 4.07 27.59
C VAL A 32 19.69 5.04 26.69
N ALA A 33 20.29 5.36 25.54
CA ALA A 33 19.68 6.22 24.53
C ALA A 33 18.30 5.63 24.22
N GLY A 34 17.25 6.39 24.53
CA GLY A 34 15.90 6.04 24.12
C GLY A 34 15.85 5.82 22.60
N PRO A 35 14.92 4.99 22.09
CA PRO A 35 14.83 4.70 20.67
C PRO A 35 14.78 6.03 19.91
N SER A 36 15.80 6.27 19.08
CA SER A 36 15.87 7.45 18.23
C SER A 36 14.55 7.56 17.49
N ALA A 37 13.94 8.75 17.45
CA ALA A 37 12.76 9.03 16.65
C ALA A 37 13.05 8.63 15.19
N GLY A 38 12.69 7.39 14.85
CA GLY A 38 13.12 6.72 13.64
C GLY A 38 12.44 7.38 12.46
N LEU A 39 13.23 7.81 11.47
CA LEU A 39 12.70 8.26 10.20
C LEU A 39 11.79 7.17 9.63
N SER A 40 10.59 7.57 9.16
CA SER A 40 9.70 6.65 8.47
C SER A 40 10.43 6.01 7.27
N PRO A 41 10.18 4.72 6.97
CA PRO A 41 10.80 4.07 5.83
C PRO A 41 10.57 4.84 4.52
N PRO A 42 11.55 4.87 3.60
CA PRO A 42 11.34 5.48 2.29
C PRO A 42 10.25 4.72 1.50
N THR A 43 9.45 5.45 0.72
CA THR A 43 8.25 4.93 0.03
C THR A 43 8.30 5.19 -1.47
N LEU A 44 7.46 4.49 -2.25
CA LEU A 44 7.30 4.73 -3.69
C LEU A 44 6.12 5.65 -4.05
N GLN A 45 5.52 6.34 -3.07
CA GLN A 45 4.29 7.13 -3.31
C GLN A 45 4.47 8.18 -4.41
N ALA A 46 5.59 8.91 -4.42
CA ALA A 46 5.86 9.91 -5.47
C ALA A 46 5.93 9.28 -6.87
N GLU A 47 6.63 8.14 -7.02
CA GLU A 47 6.72 7.44 -8.30
C GLU A 47 5.39 6.84 -8.74
N ILE A 48 4.60 6.35 -7.78
CA ILE A 48 3.24 5.86 -8.03
C ILE A 48 2.37 6.99 -8.59
N LEU A 49 2.42 8.18 -8.00
CA LEU A 49 1.64 9.34 -8.47
C LEU A 49 2.09 9.80 -9.86
N ASN A 50 3.40 9.85 -10.13
CA ASN A 50 3.91 10.16 -11.46
C ASN A 50 3.39 9.16 -12.52
N VAL A 51 3.36 7.87 -12.18
CA VAL A 51 2.84 6.84 -13.10
C VAL A 51 1.33 6.97 -13.29
N VAL A 52 0.59 7.33 -12.24
CA VAL A 52 -0.85 7.64 -12.34
C VAL A 52 -1.08 8.77 -13.34
N ASP A 53 -0.31 9.86 -13.25
CA ASP A 53 -0.42 10.99 -14.17
C ASP A 53 -0.16 10.59 -15.63
N ASP A 54 0.88 9.79 -15.87
CA ASP A 54 1.20 9.33 -17.23
C ASP A 54 0.14 8.39 -17.81
N LEU A 55 -0.39 7.48 -16.99
CA LEU A 55 -1.47 6.59 -17.41
C LEU A 55 -2.77 7.35 -17.62
N ALA A 56 -3.07 8.36 -16.80
CA ALA A 56 -4.20 9.23 -17.03
C ALA A 56 -4.06 10.01 -18.35
N ALA A 57 -2.88 10.58 -18.62
CA ALA A 57 -2.64 11.34 -19.83
C ALA A 57 -2.71 10.49 -21.11
N SER A 58 -2.28 9.22 -21.05
CA SER A 58 -2.09 8.39 -22.25
C SER A 58 -3.09 7.24 -22.42
N LYS A 59 -3.73 6.78 -21.34
CA LYS A 59 -4.57 5.57 -21.32
C LYS A 59 -5.95 5.75 -20.68
N GLN A 60 -6.33 6.96 -20.25
CA GLN A 60 -7.62 7.20 -19.62
C GLN A 60 -8.78 6.86 -20.58
N GLY A 61 -9.76 6.10 -20.08
CA GLY A 61 -10.95 5.73 -20.86
C GLY A 61 -10.73 4.80 -22.05
N LEU A 62 -9.56 4.15 -22.18
CA LEU A 62 -9.29 3.27 -23.33
C LEU A 62 -9.84 1.83 -23.20
N GLY A 63 -10.68 1.60 -22.19
CA GLY A 63 -11.44 0.36 -22.06
C GLY A 63 -11.07 -0.50 -20.83
N TYR A 64 -11.95 -1.45 -20.54
CA TYR A 64 -11.84 -2.40 -19.43
C TYR A 64 -11.98 -3.82 -19.97
N ASP A 65 -11.15 -4.74 -19.46
CA ASP A 65 -11.16 -6.15 -19.85
C ASP A 65 -10.61 -7.02 -18.72
N LEU A 66 -11.47 -7.87 -18.14
CA LEU A 66 -11.11 -8.82 -17.08
C LEU A 66 -10.09 -9.86 -17.51
N SER A 67 -9.96 -10.08 -18.80
CA SER A 67 -8.99 -11.00 -19.36
C SER A 67 -7.65 -10.32 -19.65
N SER A 68 -7.53 -9.01 -19.46
CA SER A 68 -6.31 -8.23 -19.72
C SER A 68 -5.64 -7.81 -18.42
N PHE A 69 -4.38 -8.23 -18.25
CA PHE A 69 -3.58 -7.96 -17.06
C PHE A 69 -2.96 -6.55 -17.09
N TYR A 70 -2.34 -6.18 -18.21
CA TYR A 70 -1.63 -4.91 -18.38
C TYR A 70 -2.08 -4.25 -19.68
N THR A 71 -2.04 -2.92 -19.71
CA THR A 71 -2.40 -2.13 -20.91
C THR A 71 -1.41 -2.31 -22.06
N GLU A 72 -0.21 -2.83 -21.76
CA GLU A 72 0.83 -3.20 -22.71
C GLU A 72 1.82 -4.18 -22.05
N PRO A 73 2.65 -4.91 -22.82
CA PRO A 73 3.78 -5.63 -22.23
C PRO A 73 4.66 -4.68 -21.41
N LEU A 74 4.99 -5.07 -20.18
CA LEU A 74 5.77 -4.22 -19.28
C LEU A 74 7.20 -4.72 -19.21
N MET A 75 8.16 -3.81 -19.35
CA MET A 75 9.55 -4.13 -19.04
C MET A 75 9.71 -4.22 -17.51
N TYR A 76 10.57 -5.12 -17.06
CA TYR A 76 10.97 -5.24 -15.66
C TYR A 76 12.43 -5.68 -15.63
N GLY A 77 13.32 -4.68 -15.56
CA GLY A 77 14.73 -4.85 -15.86
C GLY A 77 14.91 -5.37 -17.28
N ALA A 78 15.71 -6.42 -17.44
CA ALA A 78 15.91 -7.10 -18.73
C ALA A 78 14.77 -8.05 -19.14
N SER A 79 13.79 -8.28 -18.27
CA SER A 79 12.67 -9.19 -18.53
C SER A 79 11.46 -8.45 -19.08
N THR A 80 10.65 -9.13 -19.89
CA THR A 80 9.34 -8.61 -20.33
C THR A 80 8.22 -9.39 -19.64
N LEU A 81 7.35 -8.66 -18.95
CA LEU A 81 6.13 -9.19 -18.40
C LEU A 81 5.04 -9.13 -19.46
N ALA A 82 4.56 -10.31 -19.87
CA ALA A 82 3.58 -10.44 -20.94
C ALA A 82 2.28 -9.66 -20.62
N GLY A 83 1.86 -8.84 -21.57
CA GLY A 83 0.55 -8.18 -21.61
C GLY A 83 -0.19 -8.56 -22.90
N LYS A 84 -1.47 -8.21 -23.03
CA LYS A 84 -2.26 -8.53 -24.23
C LYS A 84 -2.06 -7.57 -25.41
N GLY A 85 -1.26 -6.51 -25.23
CA GLY A 85 -1.08 -5.47 -26.26
C GLY A 85 -2.36 -4.69 -26.55
N SER A 86 -3.29 -4.64 -25.59
CA SER A 86 -4.57 -3.94 -25.65
C SER A 86 -4.57 -2.86 -24.57
N PRO A 87 -5.01 -1.63 -24.84
CA PRO A 87 -5.04 -0.57 -23.82
C PRO A 87 -6.06 -0.86 -22.70
N LYS A 88 -6.87 -1.91 -22.85
CA LYS A 88 -7.81 -2.38 -21.83
C LYS A 88 -7.08 -3.10 -20.72
N THR A 89 -7.51 -2.89 -19.49
CA THR A 89 -7.02 -3.63 -18.32
C THR A 89 -8.15 -3.80 -17.29
N MET A 90 -7.91 -4.61 -16.27
CA MET A 90 -8.76 -4.73 -15.10
C MET A 90 -8.18 -3.98 -13.90
N CYS A 91 -8.98 -3.78 -12.84
CA CYS A 91 -8.57 -2.97 -11.68
C CYS A 91 -7.28 -3.44 -11.00
N VAL A 92 -7.16 -4.74 -10.73
CA VAL A 92 -5.93 -5.34 -10.16
C VAL A 92 -4.76 -5.25 -11.14
N GLY A 93 -5.06 -5.42 -12.43
CA GLY A 93 -4.08 -5.29 -13.51
C GLY A 93 -3.46 -3.89 -13.57
N ALA A 94 -4.31 -2.86 -13.52
CA ALA A 94 -3.91 -1.46 -13.44
C ALA A 94 -3.03 -1.18 -12.22
N VAL A 95 -3.43 -1.62 -11.02
CA VAL A 95 -2.63 -1.46 -9.79
C VAL A 95 -1.26 -2.13 -9.92
N THR A 96 -1.22 -3.35 -10.47
CA THR A 96 0.01 -4.10 -10.67
C THR A 96 0.93 -3.40 -11.69
N GLU A 97 0.36 -2.89 -12.78
CA GLU A 97 1.08 -2.11 -13.78
C GLU A 97 1.67 -0.82 -13.19
N ILE A 98 0.89 -0.08 -12.39
CA ILE A 98 1.36 1.12 -11.70
C ILE A 98 2.55 0.79 -10.81
N MET A 99 2.44 -0.29 -10.03
CA MET A 99 3.51 -0.77 -9.15
C MET A 99 4.79 -1.08 -9.94
N ILE A 100 4.70 -1.87 -11.01
CA ILE A 100 5.85 -2.25 -11.84
C ILE A 100 6.53 -1.03 -12.47
N ARG A 101 5.74 -0.11 -13.03
CA ARG A 101 6.27 1.12 -13.64
C ARG A 101 6.95 2.02 -12.60
N ALA A 102 6.35 2.18 -11.41
CA ALA A 102 6.93 2.97 -10.32
C ALA A 102 8.25 2.38 -9.82
N ILE A 103 8.32 1.04 -9.71
CA ILE A 103 9.54 0.32 -9.35
C ILE A 103 10.65 0.55 -10.39
N ASN A 104 10.33 0.47 -11.69
CA ASN A 104 11.33 0.72 -12.75
C ASN A 104 11.87 2.15 -12.70
N ARG A 105 11.00 3.15 -12.55
CA ARG A 105 11.42 4.56 -12.44
C ARG A 105 12.35 4.79 -11.27
N TRP A 106 12.00 4.21 -10.12
CA TRP A 106 12.85 4.30 -8.95
C TRP A 106 14.19 3.61 -9.18
N ALA A 107 14.21 2.44 -9.83
CA ALA A 107 15.44 1.71 -10.14
C ALA A 107 16.36 2.49 -11.09
N GLU A 108 15.79 3.20 -12.08
CA GLU A 108 16.54 4.09 -12.99
C GLU A 108 17.26 5.21 -12.23
N GLN A 109 16.65 5.72 -11.16
CA GLN A 109 17.22 6.76 -10.30
C GLN A 109 18.20 6.20 -9.25
N ASN A 110 18.19 4.88 -9.01
CA ASN A 110 18.95 4.21 -7.96
C ASN A 110 19.67 2.96 -8.50
N PRO A 111 20.61 3.12 -9.45
CA PRO A 111 21.23 2.00 -10.17
C PRO A 111 22.09 1.08 -9.28
N ASP A 112 22.49 1.55 -8.09
CA ASP A 112 23.29 0.77 -7.14
C ASP A 112 22.48 -0.28 -6.37
N ILE A 113 21.14 -0.25 -6.48
CA ILE A 113 20.25 -1.18 -5.81
C ILE A 113 19.76 -2.21 -6.83
N ASP A 114 20.10 -3.48 -6.64
CA ASP A 114 19.63 -4.58 -7.48
C ASP A 114 18.16 -4.93 -7.18
N VAL A 115 17.25 -4.08 -7.62
CA VAL A 115 15.80 -4.24 -7.47
C VAL A 115 15.31 -5.53 -8.13
N TYR A 116 15.87 -5.84 -9.29
CA TYR A 116 15.44 -6.99 -10.10
C TYR A 116 15.95 -8.32 -9.56
N GLY A 117 17.09 -8.34 -8.86
CA GLY A 117 17.56 -9.48 -8.08
C GLY A 117 16.77 -9.68 -6.79
N GLN A 118 16.42 -8.60 -6.08
CA GLN A 118 15.59 -8.68 -4.87
C GLN A 118 14.20 -9.25 -5.15
N LEU A 119 13.61 -8.90 -6.29
CA LEU A 119 12.28 -9.38 -6.69
C LEU A 119 12.30 -9.71 -8.19
N PRO A 120 12.66 -10.95 -8.59
CA PRO A 120 12.79 -11.29 -10.01
C PRO A 120 11.44 -11.36 -10.72
N ALA A 121 11.47 -11.19 -12.06
CA ALA A 121 10.28 -11.20 -12.92
C ALA A 121 9.36 -12.42 -12.71
N SER A 122 9.93 -13.59 -12.39
CA SER A 122 9.18 -14.81 -12.11
C SER A 122 8.21 -14.68 -10.93
N LYS A 123 8.49 -13.80 -9.96
CA LYS A 123 7.60 -13.51 -8.82
C LYS A 123 6.33 -12.77 -9.22
N TRP A 124 6.34 -12.04 -10.33
CA TRP A 124 5.16 -11.32 -10.83
C TRP A 124 4.20 -12.20 -11.63
N GLN A 125 4.73 -13.21 -12.32
CA GLN A 125 3.94 -14.02 -13.26
C GLN A 125 3.57 -15.40 -12.71
N GLY A 126 4.32 -15.88 -11.71
CA GLY A 126 4.12 -17.19 -11.13
C GLY A 126 2.74 -17.38 -10.51
N GLY A 127 2.25 -18.61 -10.56
CA GLY A 127 0.94 -19.01 -10.02
C GLY A 127 1.02 -19.73 -8.68
N SER A 128 2.10 -19.56 -7.92
CA SER A 128 2.28 -20.18 -6.59
C SER A 128 2.11 -19.15 -5.47
N LEU A 129 1.87 -19.61 -4.23
CA LEU A 129 1.81 -18.72 -3.05
C LEU A 129 3.10 -17.91 -2.83
N GLN A 130 4.22 -18.33 -3.40
CA GLN A 130 5.50 -17.60 -3.36
C GLN A 130 5.66 -16.58 -4.49
N SER A 131 4.60 -16.33 -5.26
CA SER A 131 4.51 -15.31 -6.32
C SER A 131 3.50 -14.25 -5.90
N LEU A 132 3.67 -13.00 -6.33
CA LEU A 132 2.78 -11.90 -5.98
C LEU A 132 1.38 -12.07 -6.57
N ARG A 133 1.29 -12.66 -7.77
CA ARG A 133 0.07 -12.69 -8.57
C ARG A 133 -1.14 -13.29 -7.84
N PRO A 134 -1.07 -14.47 -7.18
CA PRO A 134 -2.24 -15.01 -6.49
C PRO A 134 -2.76 -14.12 -5.37
N TRP A 135 -1.87 -13.38 -4.71
CA TRP A 135 -2.22 -12.45 -3.64
C TRP A 135 -2.84 -11.17 -4.18
N LEU A 136 -2.20 -10.55 -5.18
CA LEU A 136 -2.70 -9.34 -5.83
C LEU A 136 -4.08 -9.58 -6.46
N PHE A 137 -4.26 -10.71 -7.15
CA PHE A 137 -5.49 -11.09 -7.85
C PHE A 137 -6.49 -11.83 -6.96
N VAL A 138 -6.22 -11.95 -5.67
CA VAL A 138 -7.14 -12.52 -4.68
C VAL A 138 -7.67 -13.89 -5.14
N TRP A 139 -6.75 -14.76 -5.56
CA TRP A 139 -7.11 -16.12 -5.97
C TRP A 139 -7.63 -16.93 -4.79
N LYS A 140 -8.50 -17.89 -5.09
CA LYS A 140 -8.97 -18.83 -4.08
C LYS A 140 -7.81 -19.73 -3.63
N LEU A 141 -7.67 -19.82 -2.33
CA LEU A 141 -6.71 -20.65 -1.62
C LEU A 141 -7.40 -21.96 -1.19
N GLU A 142 -6.63 -23.01 -0.96
CA GLU A 142 -7.19 -24.26 -0.42
C GLU A 142 -7.44 -24.16 1.08
N LYS A 143 -6.60 -23.38 1.77
CA LYS A 143 -6.68 -23.14 3.21
C LYS A 143 -7.19 -21.74 3.48
N GLU A 144 -7.97 -21.64 4.55
CA GLU A 144 -8.33 -20.35 5.10
C GLU A 144 -7.10 -19.64 5.64
N ILE A 145 -7.05 -18.33 5.42
CA ILE A 145 -6.17 -17.43 6.15
C ILE A 145 -6.75 -17.28 7.55
N PRO A 146 -6.06 -17.70 8.63
CA PRO A 146 -6.65 -17.78 9.96
C PRO A 146 -7.15 -16.43 10.50
N SER A 147 -6.45 -15.33 10.21
CA SER A 147 -6.85 -13.97 10.62
C SER A 147 -8.15 -13.51 9.97
N TYR A 148 -8.49 -14.00 8.77
CA TYR A 148 -9.69 -13.62 8.05
C TYR A 148 -10.79 -14.68 8.06
N LYS A 149 -10.47 -15.92 8.42
CA LYS A 149 -11.37 -17.09 8.35
C LYS A 149 -12.02 -17.23 6.97
N ARG A 150 -11.20 -17.06 5.93
CA ARG A 150 -11.61 -17.18 4.52
C ARG A 150 -10.47 -17.66 3.65
N ALA A 151 -10.82 -18.31 2.54
CA ALA A 151 -9.89 -18.93 1.62
C ALA A 151 -9.36 -17.96 0.53
N TYR A 152 -9.09 -16.69 0.87
CA TYR A 152 -8.50 -15.69 -0.03
C TYR A 152 -7.99 -14.46 0.72
N GLY A 153 -6.96 -13.80 0.16
CA GLY A 153 -6.29 -12.64 0.76
C GLY A 153 -7.03 -11.31 0.64
N ALA A 154 -6.43 -10.25 1.16
CA ALA A 154 -6.86 -8.85 1.10
C ALA A 154 -6.25 -8.08 -0.08
N GLY A 155 -5.77 -8.77 -1.11
CA GLY A 155 -5.22 -8.14 -2.32
C GLY A 155 -3.82 -7.57 -2.11
N THR A 156 -3.65 -6.30 -2.47
CA THR A 156 -2.35 -5.60 -2.44
C THR A 156 -1.78 -5.53 -1.03
N HIS A 157 -2.63 -5.39 -0.01
CA HIS A 157 -2.24 -5.39 1.39
C HIS A 157 -1.39 -6.62 1.77
N ASP A 158 -1.96 -7.82 1.62
CA ASP A 158 -1.28 -9.04 1.99
C ASP A 158 -0.07 -9.31 1.09
N ALA A 159 -0.16 -8.97 -0.20
CA ALA A 159 0.93 -9.13 -1.14
C ALA A 159 2.16 -8.31 -0.71
N LEU A 160 1.99 -7.03 -0.37
CA LEU A 160 3.11 -6.19 0.05
C LEU A 160 3.70 -6.62 1.38
N ILE A 161 2.86 -7.04 2.33
CA ILE A 161 3.32 -7.56 3.61
C ILE A 161 4.08 -8.87 3.42
N LEU A 162 3.48 -9.89 2.80
CA LEU A 162 4.13 -11.22 2.68
C LEU A 162 5.49 -11.12 1.99
N PHE A 163 5.56 -10.32 0.93
CA PHE A 163 6.76 -10.20 0.12
C PHE A 163 7.77 -9.19 0.69
N GLY A 164 7.49 -8.58 1.84
CA GLY A 164 8.41 -7.66 2.49
C GLY A 164 8.67 -6.43 1.64
N MET A 165 7.66 -5.98 0.91
CA MET A 165 7.73 -4.83 0.01
C MET A 165 7.04 -3.59 0.61
N GLY A 166 6.28 -3.76 1.69
CA GLY A 166 5.48 -2.68 2.24
C GLY A 166 4.87 -3.01 3.58
N GLN A 167 3.83 -2.26 3.93
CA GLN A 167 3.04 -2.43 5.15
C GLN A 167 1.56 -2.18 4.91
N GLY A 168 0.73 -2.71 5.81
CA GLY A 168 -0.65 -2.29 5.96
C GLY A 168 -0.73 -0.89 6.55
N VAL A 169 -1.71 -0.11 6.12
CA VAL A 169 -1.96 1.26 6.59
C VAL A 169 -3.41 1.34 7.06
N LYS A 170 -3.68 2.10 8.13
CA LYS A 170 -5.06 2.38 8.51
C LYS A 170 -5.65 3.39 7.53
N PHE A 171 -6.95 3.33 7.26
CA PHE A 171 -7.57 4.32 6.38
C PHE A 171 -7.38 5.76 6.89
N SER A 172 -7.29 5.98 8.20
CA SER A 172 -7.00 7.31 8.77
C SER A 172 -5.59 7.84 8.46
N ASP A 173 -4.67 6.94 8.14
CA ASP A 173 -3.24 7.22 7.96
C ASP A 173 -2.83 7.09 6.49
N ALA A 174 -3.81 6.89 5.61
CA ALA A 174 -3.61 6.79 4.17
C ALA A 174 -3.07 8.11 3.63
N ALA A 175 -2.13 8.00 2.69
CA ALA A 175 -1.59 9.11 1.94
C ALA A 175 -1.68 8.85 0.43
N PRO A 176 -1.67 9.91 -0.39
CA PRO A 176 -1.71 9.79 -1.84
C PRO A 176 -0.63 8.81 -2.34
N GLY A 177 -1.00 7.89 -3.21
CA GLY A 177 -0.12 6.84 -3.72
C GLY A 177 -0.16 5.53 -2.91
N ASP A 178 -0.87 5.46 -1.78
CA ASP A 178 -1.17 4.18 -1.14
C ASP A 178 -2.14 3.37 -2.00
N PHE A 179 -2.05 2.04 -1.93
CA PHE A 179 -2.97 1.15 -2.61
C PHE A 179 -4.17 0.87 -1.72
N VAL A 180 -5.36 0.77 -2.31
CA VAL A 180 -6.60 0.43 -1.62
C VAL A 180 -7.27 -0.76 -2.30
N ASN A 181 -7.67 -1.74 -1.50
CA ASN A 181 -8.57 -2.81 -1.90
C ASN A 181 -9.87 -2.67 -1.11
N PHE A 182 -11.02 -2.69 -1.77
CA PHE A 182 -12.30 -2.51 -1.10
C PHE A 182 -13.42 -3.34 -1.72
N SER A 183 -14.39 -3.70 -0.88
CA SER A 183 -15.65 -4.33 -1.28
C SER A 183 -16.79 -3.31 -1.32
N ARG A 184 -17.83 -3.63 -2.10
CA ARG A 184 -19.08 -2.88 -2.16
C ARG A 184 -20.24 -3.68 -1.58
N ASN A 185 -21.33 -3.01 -1.22
CA ASN A 185 -22.55 -3.64 -0.71
C ASN A 185 -23.28 -4.53 -1.73
N ASN A 186 -22.85 -4.52 -3.00
CA ASN A 186 -23.30 -5.43 -4.05
C ASN A 186 -22.41 -6.67 -4.24
N GLY A 187 -21.48 -6.94 -3.32
CA GLY A 187 -20.58 -8.10 -3.38
C GLY A 187 -19.38 -7.97 -4.31
N SER A 188 -19.25 -6.88 -5.06
CA SER A 188 -18.08 -6.66 -5.93
C SER A 188 -16.85 -6.16 -5.16
N GLY A 189 -15.66 -6.51 -5.66
CA GLY A 189 -14.37 -5.99 -5.17
C GLY A 189 -13.74 -4.97 -6.12
N HIS A 190 -12.76 -4.20 -5.61
CA HIS A 190 -11.95 -3.30 -6.40
C HIS A 190 -10.55 -3.15 -5.84
N ALA A 191 -9.60 -2.81 -6.71
CA ALA A 191 -8.24 -2.42 -6.37
C ALA A 191 -7.94 -1.07 -7.03
N ALA A 192 -7.33 -0.14 -6.31
CA ALA A 192 -7.04 1.20 -6.81
C ALA A 192 -5.84 1.84 -6.11
N VAL A 193 -5.41 2.99 -6.62
CA VAL A 193 -4.48 3.91 -5.95
C VAL A 193 -5.28 5.01 -5.27
N PHE A 194 -5.15 5.15 -3.96
CA PHE A 194 -5.73 6.22 -3.16
C PHE A 194 -5.06 7.56 -3.49
N LEU A 195 -5.85 8.63 -3.59
CA LEU A 195 -5.35 9.97 -3.94
C LEU A 195 -5.70 11.04 -2.89
N SER A 196 -6.91 11.01 -2.33
CA SER A 196 -7.35 11.97 -1.31
C SER A 196 -8.61 11.46 -0.61
N TYR A 197 -8.92 12.00 0.57
CA TYR A 197 -10.20 11.78 1.21
C TYR A 197 -11.28 12.67 0.58
N LEU A 198 -12.54 12.26 0.70
CA LEU A 198 -13.69 13.02 0.21
C LEU A 198 -14.69 13.34 1.31
N LYS A 199 -15.21 14.57 1.30
CA LYS A 199 -16.39 14.98 2.04
C LYS A 199 -17.66 14.78 1.21
N ALA A 200 -18.82 15.07 1.81
CA ALA A 200 -20.13 14.80 1.21
C ALA A 200 -20.43 15.54 -0.11
N ASP A 201 -19.72 16.64 -0.39
CA ASP A 201 -19.96 17.58 -1.49
C ASP A 201 -18.87 17.55 -2.57
N PHE A 202 -18.16 16.42 -2.70
CA PHE A 202 -17.03 16.26 -3.62
C PHE A 202 -15.80 17.09 -3.25
N GLU A 203 -15.78 17.74 -2.09
CA GLU A 203 -14.57 18.39 -1.57
C GLU A 203 -13.51 17.34 -1.24
N GLU A 204 -12.33 17.48 -1.84
CA GLU A 204 -11.15 16.69 -1.51
C GLU A 204 -10.47 17.27 -0.28
N THR A 205 -9.99 16.39 0.60
CA THR A 205 -9.16 16.75 1.76
C THR A 205 -8.01 15.77 1.90
N GLU A 206 -6.87 16.29 2.35
CA GLU A 206 -5.67 15.49 2.65
C GLU A 206 -5.70 14.90 4.05
N THR A 207 -6.56 15.42 4.93
CA THR A 207 -6.64 14.99 6.33
C THR A 207 -7.88 14.16 6.57
N PHE A 208 -7.71 13.03 7.26
CA PHE A 208 -8.83 12.20 7.71
C PHE A 208 -9.59 12.87 8.87
N GLY A 209 -10.91 12.80 8.82
CA GLY A 209 -11.79 13.44 9.79
C GLY A 209 -13.19 12.81 9.86
N PRO A 210 -14.03 13.22 10.82
CA PRO A 210 -15.39 12.71 10.97
C PRO A 210 -16.31 13.06 9.78
N ASP A 211 -15.92 14.06 8.98
CA ASP A 211 -16.60 14.50 7.76
C ASP A 211 -16.17 13.73 6.51
N VAL A 212 -15.23 12.78 6.62
CA VAL A 212 -14.82 11.92 5.50
C VAL A 212 -15.89 10.88 5.20
N MET A 213 -16.47 11.03 4.02
CA MET A 213 -17.55 10.21 3.46
C MET A 213 -17.09 9.30 2.32
N GLY A 214 -15.82 9.39 1.94
CA GLY A 214 -15.27 8.64 0.82
C GLY A 214 -13.82 8.95 0.54
N PHE A 215 -13.37 8.62 -0.66
CA PHE A 215 -12.02 8.89 -1.14
C PHE A 215 -11.96 8.96 -2.66
N LYS A 216 -11.03 9.75 -3.17
CA LYS A 216 -10.68 9.78 -4.58
C LYS A 216 -9.62 8.73 -4.85
N TYR A 217 -9.72 8.08 -5.99
CA TYR A 217 -8.76 7.09 -6.43
C TYR A 217 -8.55 7.09 -7.94
N PHE A 218 -7.48 6.43 -8.38
CA PHE A 218 -7.22 6.10 -9.78
C PHE A 218 -7.21 4.57 -9.96
N SER A 219 -7.99 4.07 -10.92
CA SER A 219 -8.00 2.64 -11.30
C SER A 219 -8.74 2.41 -12.62
N ALA A 220 -8.69 1.18 -13.12
CA ALA A 220 -9.48 0.73 -14.26
C ALA A 220 -10.80 0.10 -13.81
N GLN A 221 -11.93 0.55 -14.37
CA GLN A 221 -13.24 -0.08 -14.12
C GLN A 221 -14.28 0.21 -15.22
N GLY A 222 -15.35 -0.58 -15.22
CA GLY A 222 -16.55 -0.37 -16.06
C GLY A 222 -16.58 -1.30 -17.27
N SER A 223 -17.32 -0.92 -18.30
CA SER A 223 -17.41 -1.66 -19.57
C SER A 223 -17.28 -0.71 -20.77
N GLY A 224 -16.99 -1.24 -21.96
CA GLY A 224 -16.87 -0.44 -23.19
C GLY A 224 -15.65 0.50 -23.17
N GLU A 225 -15.89 1.81 -23.36
CA GLU A 225 -14.89 2.90 -23.26
C GLU A 225 -14.69 3.40 -21.81
N ALA A 226 -15.19 2.68 -20.81
CA ALA A 226 -14.74 2.86 -19.43
C ALA A 226 -13.39 2.15 -19.24
N GLY A 227 -12.49 2.65 -18.40
CA GLY A 227 -11.15 2.09 -18.24
C GLY A 227 -10.44 2.77 -17.09
N LEU A 228 -9.12 2.98 -17.23
CA LEU A 228 -8.33 3.81 -16.32
C LEU A 228 -8.97 5.19 -16.19
N ASP A 229 -9.23 5.65 -14.96
CA ASP A 229 -9.85 6.95 -14.70
C ASP A 229 -9.74 7.36 -13.22
N TYR A 230 -9.95 8.65 -12.98
CA TYR A 230 -10.16 9.21 -11.66
C TYR A 230 -11.61 9.02 -11.22
N ARG A 231 -11.80 8.55 -9.98
CA ARG A 231 -13.10 8.16 -9.45
C ARG A 231 -13.25 8.60 -8.00
N TYR A 232 -14.48 8.93 -7.63
CA TYR A 232 -14.84 9.36 -6.29
C TYR A 232 -15.65 8.23 -5.66
N ALA A 233 -15.00 7.44 -4.81
CA ALA A 233 -15.64 6.40 -4.03
C ALA A 233 -16.34 7.04 -2.83
N TYR A 234 -17.60 6.67 -2.60
CA TYR A 234 -18.36 7.04 -1.42
C TYR A 234 -18.76 5.80 -0.65
N PHE A 235 -18.62 5.89 0.68
CA PHE A 235 -19.08 4.84 1.57
C PHE A 235 -20.60 4.65 1.45
N ASP A 236 -21.05 3.44 1.75
CA ASP A 236 -22.47 3.11 1.74
C ASP A 236 -23.27 4.07 2.63
N GLY A 237 -24.42 4.52 2.14
CA GLY A 237 -25.25 5.56 2.76
C GLY A 237 -24.82 7.01 2.53
N TYR A 238 -23.64 7.27 1.95
CA TYR A 238 -23.11 8.63 1.76
C TYR A 238 -22.92 9.06 0.31
N CYS A 239 -23.37 8.26 -0.65
CA CYS A 239 -23.21 8.62 -2.06
C CYS A 239 -24.12 9.81 -2.41
N PRO A 240 -23.59 10.97 -2.83
CA PRO A 240 -24.40 12.15 -3.11
C PRO A 240 -25.39 11.87 -4.25
N ALA A 241 -26.54 12.54 -4.28
CA ALA A 241 -27.51 12.37 -5.36
C ALA A 241 -27.00 13.01 -6.67
N ARG A 242 -26.59 14.28 -6.59
CA ARG A 242 -26.11 15.08 -7.72
C ARG A 242 -24.61 14.87 -7.94
N ARG A 243 -24.19 14.81 -9.21
CA ARG A 243 -22.80 14.62 -9.63
C ARG A 243 -22.35 15.82 -10.45
N PRO A 244 -21.32 16.58 -10.05
CA PRO A 244 -20.68 17.53 -10.95
C PRO A 244 -20.00 16.74 -12.07
N ALA A 245 -20.25 17.10 -13.33
CA ALA A 245 -19.44 16.61 -14.43
C ALA A 245 -18.05 17.29 -14.34
N PRO A 246 -16.95 16.61 -14.70
CA PRO A 246 -16.86 15.28 -15.31
C PRO A 246 -16.75 14.11 -14.31
N THR A 247 -16.86 14.36 -13.00
CA THR A 247 -16.55 13.38 -11.95
C THR A 247 -17.35 12.08 -12.10
N ARG A 248 -16.67 10.93 -12.04
CA ARG A 248 -17.31 9.61 -11.95
C ARG A 248 -17.36 9.15 -10.50
N ARG A 249 -18.53 8.67 -10.07
CA ARG A 249 -18.72 8.17 -8.71
C ARG A 249 -18.69 6.67 -8.68
N ASP A 250 -18.28 6.16 -7.54
CA ASP A 250 -18.35 4.76 -7.16
C ASP A 250 -19.06 4.68 -5.80
N CYS A 251 -20.28 4.15 -5.76
CA CYS A 251 -21.13 4.19 -4.57
C CYS A 251 -21.16 2.83 -3.86
N GLY A 252 -21.53 2.83 -2.58
CA GLY A 252 -21.77 1.60 -1.83
C GLY A 252 -20.50 0.93 -1.33
N VAL A 253 -19.40 1.68 -1.21
CA VAL A 253 -18.14 1.17 -0.66
C VAL A 253 -18.36 0.82 0.82
N LEU A 254 -17.96 -0.38 1.23
CA LEU A 254 -18.08 -0.80 2.62
C LEU A 254 -16.97 -0.14 3.45
N LYS A 255 -17.35 0.71 4.41
CA LYS A 255 -16.41 1.25 5.40
C LYS A 255 -16.12 0.15 6.44
N SER A 256 -14.86 -0.24 6.58
CA SER A 256 -14.46 -1.31 7.51
C SER A 256 -13.01 -1.13 7.95
N ASP A 257 -12.72 -1.54 9.19
CA ASP A 257 -11.34 -1.73 9.68
C ASP A 257 -10.84 -3.17 9.42
N ASN A 258 -11.69 -4.03 8.85
CA ASN A 258 -11.30 -5.38 8.47
C ASN A 258 -10.61 -5.33 7.10
N ALA A 259 -9.31 -5.62 7.08
CA ALA A 259 -8.51 -5.70 5.86
C ALA A 259 -9.11 -6.63 4.79
N ALA A 260 -9.88 -7.63 5.23
CA ALA A 260 -10.60 -8.53 4.33
C ALA A 260 -11.63 -7.80 3.43
N THR A 261 -12.25 -6.74 3.95
CA THR A 261 -13.32 -5.96 3.29
C THR A 261 -12.80 -4.63 2.76
N PHE A 262 -11.88 -3.99 3.47
CA PHE A 262 -11.30 -2.71 3.15
C PHE A 262 -9.88 -2.66 3.69
N SER A 263 -8.88 -2.59 2.81
CA SER A 263 -7.48 -2.55 3.20
C SER A 263 -6.73 -1.45 2.45
N MET A 264 -5.75 -0.84 3.15
CA MET A 264 -4.79 0.10 2.57
C MET A 264 -3.39 -0.47 2.70
N ALA A 265 -2.55 -0.26 1.71
CA ALA A 265 -1.18 -0.75 1.71
C ALA A 265 -0.22 0.31 1.17
N ARG A 266 0.93 0.46 1.83
CA ARG A 266 2.00 1.36 1.39
C ARG A 266 3.18 0.57 0.90
N LEU A 267 3.61 0.86 -0.32
CA LEU A 267 4.79 0.28 -0.93
C LEU A 267 6.04 1.06 -0.52
N TYR A 268 7.00 0.35 0.05
CA TYR A 268 8.31 0.90 0.36
C TYR A 268 9.18 1.03 -0.87
N ALA A 269 10.15 1.94 -0.80
CA ALA A 269 11.25 1.97 -1.75
C ALA A 269 12.03 0.65 -1.70
N PRO A 270 12.54 0.14 -2.83
CA PRO A 270 13.31 -1.10 -2.87
C PRO A 270 14.52 -1.17 -1.94
N SER A 271 15.11 -0.03 -1.54
CA SER A 271 16.17 0.02 -0.53
C SER A 271 15.74 -0.49 0.86
N HIS A 272 14.44 -0.54 1.13
CA HIS A 272 13.87 -1.00 2.40
C HIS A 272 13.21 -2.39 2.32
N TRP A 273 13.24 -3.04 1.15
CA TRP A 273 12.60 -4.35 1.00
C TRP A 273 13.32 -5.45 1.80
N ARG A 274 12.55 -6.49 2.13
CA ARG A 274 12.97 -7.70 2.86
C ARG A 274 12.32 -8.94 2.21
N THR A 275 12.62 -9.12 0.93
CA THR A 275 11.99 -10.13 0.06
C THR A 275 12.48 -11.57 0.29
N GLY A 276 13.61 -11.75 0.99
CA GLY A 276 14.18 -13.06 1.30
C GLY A 276 13.30 -13.94 2.20
N ASP A 277 12.40 -13.32 2.95
CA ASP A 277 11.68 -13.97 4.06
C ASP A 277 10.25 -14.42 3.67
N THR A 278 9.82 -14.24 2.42
CA THR A 278 8.44 -14.54 1.99
C THR A 278 8.00 -15.94 2.40
N ARG A 279 8.90 -16.92 2.26
CA ARG A 279 8.61 -18.31 2.62
C ARG A 279 8.38 -18.48 4.13
N TYR A 280 9.24 -17.88 4.95
CA TYR A 280 9.09 -17.92 6.41
C TYR A 280 7.70 -17.40 6.81
N PHE A 281 7.29 -16.28 6.24
CA PHE A 281 6.02 -15.66 6.61
C PHE A 281 4.79 -16.40 6.11
N LEU A 282 4.88 -17.10 4.97
CA LEU A 282 3.81 -18.03 4.57
C LEU A 282 3.63 -19.14 5.63
N GLU A 283 4.71 -19.68 6.20
CA GLU A 283 4.61 -20.67 7.29
C GLU A 283 4.00 -20.03 8.55
N GLU A 284 4.45 -18.83 8.95
CA GLU A 284 3.91 -18.14 10.13
C GLU A 284 2.39 -17.90 10.02
N VAL A 285 1.92 -17.51 8.83
CA VAL A 285 0.48 -17.27 8.60
C VAL A 285 -0.32 -18.58 8.61
N PHE A 286 0.09 -19.59 7.82
CA PHE A 286 -0.74 -20.77 7.61
C PHE A 286 -0.56 -21.87 8.67
N GLU A 287 0.64 -22.02 9.24
CA GLU A 287 0.91 -23.07 10.24
C GLU A 287 0.74 -22.56 11.67
N LYS A 288 1.08 -21.29 11.92
CA LYS A 288 1.02 -20.71 13.27
C LYS A 288 -0.17 -19.77 13.48
N GLY A 289 -0.92 -19.49 12.42
CA GLY A 289 -2.11 -18.63 12.50
C GLY A 289 -1.81 -17.18 12.85
N ARG A 290 -0.59 -16.71 12.60
CA ARG A 290 -0.21 -15.33 12.87
C ARG A 290 -0.86 -14.37 11.89
N SER A 291 -1.19 -13.17 12.35
CA SER A 291 -1.75 -12.14 11.48
C SER A 291 -0.68 -11.51 10.59
N PHE A 292 -1.10 -10.87 9.49
CA PHE A 292 -0.21 -10.13 8.61
C PHE A 292 0.48 -8.96 9.33
N GLU A 293 -0.22 -8.30 10.24
CA GLU A 293 0.29 -7.19 11.03
C GLU A 293 1.37 -7.66 12.01
N GLU A 294 1.17 -8.81 12.65
CA GLU A 294 2.15 -9.39 13.57
C GLU A 294 3.45 -9.76 12.85
N ILE A 295 3.36 -10.38 11.67
CA ILE A 295 4.55 -10.75 10.90
C ILE A 295 5.25 -9.52 10.32
N ASN A 296 4.49 -8.49 9.92
CA ASN A 296 5.05 -7.26 9.39
C ASN A 296 5.78 -6.47 10.47
N ALA A 297 5.17 -6.34 11.64
CA ALA A 297 5.78 -5.69 12.79
C ALA A 297 7.09 -6.40 13.17
N GLU A 298 7.10 -7.74 13.20
CA GLU A 298 8.32 -8.50 13.49
C GLU A 298 9.43 -8.26 12.47
N ARG A 299 9.12 -8.28 11.16
CA ARG A 299 10.10 -8.10 10.09
C ARG A 299 10.90 -6.79 10.23
N TYR A 300 10.27 -5.73 10.71
CA TYR A 300 10.88 -4.40 10.80
C TYR A 300 11.27 -4.00 12.24
N ALA A 301 10.99 -4.84 13.25
CA ALA A 301 11.33 -4.58 14.65
C ALA A 301 12.71 -5.12 15.10
N GLY A 302 13.44 -5.88 14.26
CA GLY A 302 14.71 -6.46 14.68
C GLY A 302 15.56 -7.06 13.54
N GLU A 303 16.67 -7.69 13.93
CA GLU A 303 17.59 -8.36 13.01
C GLU A 303 16.89 -9.46 12.20
N PRO A 304 17.23 -9.65 10.90
CA PRO A 304 16.66 -10.68 10.06
C PRO A 304 16.77 -12.04 10.75
N LYS A 305 15.62 -12.67 11.05
CA LYS A 305 15.65 -14.03 11.57
C LYS A 305 16.12 -14.94 10.45
N ALA A 306 17.32 -15.51 10.60
CA ALA A 306 17.82 -16.52 9.68
C ALA A 306 16.74 -17.60 9.53
N LEU A 307 16.32 -17.85 8.28
CA LEU A 307 15.54 -19.01 7.91
C LEU A 307 16.26 -20.24 8.47
N GLY A 308 15.76 -20.81 9.56
CA GLY A 308 16.30 -22.06 10.09
C GLY A 308 16.25 -23.13 8.99
N ASN A 309 17.12 -24.14 9.07
CA ASN A 309 17.27 -25.23 8.08
C ASN A 309 16.02 -26.12 7.84
N ARG A 310 14.79 -25.64 8.09
CA ARG A 310 13.55 -26.36 7.78
C ARG A 310 13.47 -26.59 6.26
N THR A 311 13.53 -27.86 5.90
CA THR A 311 13.67 -28.33 4.53
C THR A 311 12.45 -27.97 3.68
N ILE A 312 12.71 -27.55 2.44
CA ILE A 312 11.75 -27.16 1.38
C ILE A 312 10.54 -28.10 1.28
N GLN A 313 10.70 -29.38 1.62
CA GLN A 313 9.70 -30.44 1.41
C GLN A 313 8.41 -30.32 2.24
N GLN A 314 8.42 -29.66 3.40
CA GLN A 314 7.25 -29.63 4.29
C GLN A 314 6.13 -28.67 3.84
N ILE A 315 6.41 -27.78 2.89
CA ILE A 315 5.49 -26.70 2.44
C ILE A 315 5.05 -26.92 0.99
N ILE A 316 5.69 -27.85 0.28
CA ILE A 316 5.35 -28.22 -1.11
C ILE A 316 3.84 -28.46 -1.31
N PRO A 317 3.10 -29.11 -0.38
CA PRO A 317 1.66 -29.31 -0.56
C PRO A 317 0.88 -28.00 -0.76
N TYR A 318 1.30 -26.90 -0.13
CA TYR A 318 0.63 -25.60 -0.23
C TYR A 318 0.95 -24.84 -1.53
N ILE A 319 2.03 -25.21 -2.20
CA ILE A 319 2.55 -24.52 -3.39
C ILE A 319 1.82 -25.00 -4.66
N THR A 320 1.25 -26.22 -4.64
CA THR A 320 0.89 -26.96 -5.85
C THR A 320 -0.54 -26.83 -6.34
N GLN A 321 -1.47 -26.21 -5.60
CA GLN A 321 -2.88 -26.21 -5.99
C GLN A 321 -3.57 -24.88 -5.68
N LEU A 322 -3.22 -23.84 -6.44
CA LEU A 322 -4.07 -22.67 -6.54
C LEU A 322 -5.11 -22.93 -7.62
N VAL A 323 -6.39 -22.71 -7.28
CA VAL A 323 -7.42 -22.59 -8.30
C VAL A 323 -7.19 -21.23 -8.94
N SER A 324 -6.88 -21.18 -10.24
CA SER A 324 -6.69 -19.93 -10.99
C SER A 324 -8.01 -19.20 -11.24
N GLU A 325 -8.92 -19.26 -10.27
CA GLU A 325 -10.21 -18.58 -10.25
C GLU A 325 -10.11 -17.47 -9.20
N PRO A 326 -10.36 -16.21 -9.57
CA PRO A 326 -10.47 -15.13 -8.60
C PRO A 326 -11.57 -15.45 -7.57
N ALA A 327 -11.26 -15.34 -6.28
CA ALA A 327 -12.23 -15.60 -5.21
C ALA A 327 -13.27 -14.49 -5.06
N VAL A 328 -12.95 -13.29 -5.57
CA VAL A 328 -13.86 -12.15 -5.59
C VAL A 328 -14.22 -11.87 -7.04
N ASN A 329 -15.51 -11.65 -7.27
CA ASN A 329 -15.96 -11.27 -8.57
C ASN A 329 -15.57 -9.81 -8.87
N PHE A 330 -14.49 -9.64 -9.62
CA PHE A 330 -14.02 -8.35 -10.12
C PHE A 330 -14.81 -7.84 -11.34
N SER A 331 -15.81 -8.60 -11.83
CA SER A 331 -16.64 -8.24 -12.99
C SER A 331 -17.75 -7.24 -12.66
N GLY A 332 -18.12 -7.08 -11.38
CA GLY A 332 -19.30 -6.30 -11.00
C GLY A 332 -20.63 -6.96 -11.39
N GLU A 333 -20.62 -8.18 -11.93
CA GLU A 333 -21.82 -8.97 -12.24
C GLU A 333 -21.90 -10.16 -11.28
N THR A 334 -22.72 -10.10 -10.23
CA THR A 334 -22.90 -11.24 -9.33
C THR A 334 -23.59 -12.40 -10.06
N THR A 335 -23.06 -13.62 -9.92
CA THR A 335 -23.88 -14.83 -9.99
C THR A 335 -24.05 -15.34 -8.56
N ASP A 336 -24.93 -14.65 -7.84
CA ASP A 336 -25.76 -15.12 -6.74
C ASP A 336 -27.06 -14.31 -6.81
#